data_AF-A0A1X7R121-F1
#
_entry.id   AF-A0A1X7R121-F1
#
_cell.length_a   1.000
_cell.length_b   1.000
_cell.length_c   1.000
_cell.angle_alpha   90.00
_cell.angle_beta   90.00
_cell.angle_gamma   90.00
#
_symmetry.space_group_name_H-M   'P 1'
#
loop_
_entity.id
_entity.type
_entity.pdbx_description
1 polymer ?
#
loop_
_entity_poly.entity_id
_entity_poly.type
_entity_poly.pdbx_seq_one_letter_code
_entity_poly.pdbx_strand_id
1 'polypeptide(L)' 'MPKINESITLKTATAYQLLTQRENMCELFNLVDRSELDTYLMNKDKKLETLNEMKDRLEKSKNEQ' A
#
# COMPACT_ATOMS: atom_id res chain seq x y z
N MET A 1 15.62 -15.11 -2.33
CA MET A 1 15.18 -13.71 -2.14
C MET A 1 15.74 -12.88 -3.29
N PRO A 2 14.93 -12.13 -4.04
CA PRO A 2 15.45 -11.31 -5.14
C PRO A 2 16.38 -10.22 -4.57
N LYS A 3 17.57 -10.07 -5.15
CA LYS A 3 18.53 -9.01 -4.77
C LYS A 3 17.92 -7.66 -5.15
N ILE A 4 17.70 -6.79 -4.17
CA ILE A 4 17.33 -5.39 -4.40
C ILE A 4 18.57 -4.72 -5.00
N ASN A 5 18.51 -4.36 -6.28
CA ASN A 5 19.55 -3.55 -6.91
C ASN A 5 19.43 -2.13 -6.35
N GLU A 6 20.38 -1.74 -5.51
CA GLU A 6 20.42 -0.41 -4.86
C GLU A 6 20.78 0.72 -5.84
N SER A 7 21.31 0.40 -7.03
CA SER A 7 21.68 1.41 -8.02
C SER A 7 20.49 1.82 -8.89
N ILE A 8 20.01 3.04 -8.67
CA ILE A 8 19.05 3.69 -9.56
C ILE A 8 19.80 4.15 -10.81
N THR A 9 19.46 3.56 -11.95
CA THR A 9 19.94 3.98 -13.27
C THR A 9 18.85 4.73 -14.03
N LEU A 10 19.23 5.43 -15.11
CA LEU A 10 18.25 6.06 -16.01
C LEU A 10 17.22 5.04 -16.53
N LYS A 11 17.68 3.82 -16.85
CA LYS A 11 16.81 2.73 -17.32
C LYS A 11 15.80 2.32 -16.25
N THR A 12 16.23 2.14 -15.00
CA THR A 12 15.31 1.71 -13.92
C THR A 12 14.34 2.82 -13.55
N ALA A 13 14.79 4.08 -13.52
CA ALA A 13 13.93 5.23 -13.22
C ALA A 13 12.83 5.42 -14.29
N THR A 14 13.23 5.41 -15.56
CA THR A 14 12.29 5.56 -16.69
C THR A 14 11.37 4.35 -16.85
N ALA A 15 11.87 3.13 -16.62
CA ALA A 15 11.06 1.92 -16.62
C ALA A 15 10.00 1.96 -15.50
N TYR A 16 10.38 2.37 -14.30
CA TYR A 16 9.45 2.54 -13.18
C TYR A 16 8.35 3.55 -13.52
N GLN A 17 8.74 4.75 -13.98
CA GLN A 17 7.78 5.78 -14.37
C GLN A 17 6.81 5.30 -15.46
N LEU A 18 7.32 4.65 -16.51
CA LEU A 18 6.50 4.15 -17.61
C LEU A 18 5.55 3.04 -17.14
N LEU A 19 6.02 2.15 -16.26
CA LEU A 19 5.22 1.04 -15.73
C LEU A 19 4.04 1.58 -14.90
N THR A 20 4.31 2.52 -13.98
CA THR A 20 3.26 3.17 -13.18
C THR A 20 2.23 3.89 -14.05
N GLN A 21 2.68 4.62 -15.08
CA GLN A 21 1.75 5.29 -16.00
C GLN A 21 0.85 4.31 -16.74
N ARG A 22 1.39 3.17 -17.19
CA ARG A 22 0.61 2.13 -17.88
C ARG A 22 -0.37 1.43 -16.93
N GLU A 23 0.04 1.10 -15.72
CA GLU A 23 -0.83 0.49 -14.72
C GLU A 23 -2.03 1.39 -14.41
N ASN A 24 -1.79 2.67 -14.11
CA ASN A 24 -2.85 3.64 -13.82
C ASN A 24 -3.84 3.80 -14.98
N MET A 25 -3.34 3.81 -16.22
CA MET A 25 -4.20 3.91 -17.40
C MET A 25 -5.05 2.65 -17.61
N CYS A 26 -4.46 1.46 -17.41
CA CYS A 26 -5.19 0.21 -17.51
C CYS A 26 -6.24 0.09 -16.40
N GLU A 27 -5.94 0.56 -15.19
CA GLU A 27 -6.87 0.58 -14.06
C GLU A 27 -8.08 1.48 -14.34
N LEU A 28 -7.87 2.67 -14.93
CA LEU A 28 -8.95 3.59 -15.30
C LEU A 28 -9.99 2.95 -16.23
N PHE A 29 -9.54 2.08 -17.14
CA PHE A 29 -10.41 1.38 -18.09
C PHE A 29 -10.81 -0.03 -17.63
N ASN A 30 -10.49 -0.40 -16.38
CA ASN A 30 -10.77 -1.72 -15.81
C ASN A 30 -10.18 -2.87 -16.65
N LEU A 31 -8.99 -2.66 -17.22
CA LEU A 31 -8.27 -3.63 -18.07
C LEU A 31 -7.24 -4.45 -17.28
N VAL A 32 -7.02 -4.15 -16.01
CA VAL A 32 -6.08 -4.83 -15.12
C VAL A 32 -6.80 -5.26 -13.85
N ASP A 33 -6.54 -6.49 -13.39
CA ASP A 33 -7.02 -6.97 -12.11
C ASP A 33 -6.02 -6.59 -11.01
N ARG A 34 -6.46 -5.78 -10.04
CA ARG A 34 -5.68 -5.40 -8.84
C ARG A 34 -6.21 -6.02 -7.55
N SER A 35 -7.13 -6.97 -7.64
CA SER A 35 -7.81 -7.56 -6.47
C SER A 35 -6.87 -8.16 -5.43
N GLU A 36 -5.78 -8.82 -5.84
CA GLU A 36 -4.77 -9.36 -4.93
C GLU A 36 -4.02 -8.25 -4.19
N LEU A 37 -3.61 -7.21 -4.91
CA LEU A 37 -2.92 -6.05 -4.33
C LEU A 37 -3.83 -5.30 -3.36
N ASP A 38 -5.08 -5.07 -3.76
CA ASP A 38 -6.08 -4.42 -2.91
C ASP A 38 -6.38 -5.25 -1.67
N THR A 39 -6.48 -6.57 -1.79
CA THR A 39 -6.68 -7.47 -0.63
C THR A 39 -5.50 -7.38 0.33
N TYR A 40 -4.28 -7.36 -0.20
CA TYR A 40 -3.07 -7.22 0.59
C TYR A 40 -3.01 -5.85 1.31
N LEU A 41 -3.25 -4.74 0.59
CA LEU A 41 -3.24 -3.39 1.15
C LEU A 41 -4.41 -3.13 2.12
N MET A 42 -5.54 -3.77 1.87
CA MET A 42 -6.75 -3.64 2.67
C MET A 42 -6.85 -4.67 3.80
N ASN A 43 -5.76 -5.42 4.10
CA ASN A 43 -5.71 -6.46 5.13
C ASN A 43 -6.56 -6.07 6.35
N LYS A 44 -7.78 -6.62 6.38
CA LYS A 44 -8.86 -6.13 7.25
C LYS A 44 -8.54 -6.41 8.71
N ASP A 45 -7.87 -7.52 8.96
CA ASP A 45 -7.48 -7.95 10.30
C ASP A 45 -6.45 -6.99 10.89
N LYS A 46 -5.42 -6.63 10.11
CA LYS A 46 -4.40 -5.64 10.54
C LYS A 46 -5.01 -4.26 10.77
N LYS A 47 -5.95 -3.83 9.92
CA LYS A 47 -6.67 -2.56 10.09
C LYS A 47 -7.56 -2.56 11.33
N LEU A 48 -8.20 -3.69 11.62
CA LEU A 48 -9.05 -3.85 12.80
C LEU A 48 -8.23 -3.83 14.09
N GLU A 49 -7.07 -4.50 14.10
CA GLU A 49 -6.11 -4.44 15.19
C GLU A 49 -5.65 -3.01 15.47
N THR A 50 -5.21 -2.29 14.43
CA THR A 50 -4.81 -0.87 14.54
C THR A 50 -5.96 0.00 15.07
N LEU A 51 -7.19 -0.25 14.63
CA LEU A 51 -8.37 0.49 15.11
C LEU A 51 -8.63 0.25 16.61
N ASN A 52 -8.51 -1.00 17.06
CA ASN A 52 -8.72 -1.34 18.47
C ASN A 52 -7.63 -0.72 19.35
N GLU A 53 -6.37 -0.77 18.93
CA GLU A 53 -5.28 -0.07 19.64
C GLU A 53 -5.52 1.43 19.76
N MET A 54 -6.02 2.08 18.70
CA MET A 54 -6.36 3.50 18.73
C MET A 54 -7.52 3.80 19.68
N LYS A 55 -8.55 2.94 19.73
CA LYS A 55 -9.65 3.07 20.70
C LYS A 55 -9.15 2.93 22.13
N ASP A 56 -8.30 1.95 22.40
CA ASP A 56 -7.73 1.74 23.74
C ASP A 56 -6.88 2.92 24.19
N ARG A 57 -6.10 3.51 23.28
CA ARG A 57 -5.33 4.74 23.55
C ARG A 57 -6.25 5.93 23.83
N LEU A 58 -7.34 6.06 23.09
CA LEU A 58 -8.32 7.12 23.28
C LEU A 58 -9.02 7.01 24.64
N GLU A 59 -9.47 5.82 25.03
CA GLU A 59 -10.10 5.57 26.33
C GLU A 59 -9.14 5.83 27.50
N LYS A 60 -7.87 5.41 27.39
CA LYS A 60 -6.85 5.75 28.40
C LYS A 60 -6.67 7.25 28.55
N SER A 61 -6.54 7.98 27.44
CA SER A 61 -6.40 9.44 27.46
C SER A 61 -7.63 10.15 28.03
N LYS A 62 -8.83 9.60 27.85
CA LYS A 62 -10.08 10.14 28.39
C LYS A 62 -10.18 9.94 29.91
N ASN A 63 -9.70 8.82 30.42
CA ASN A 63 -9.74 8.48 31.85
C ASN A 63 -8.59 9.08 32.66
N GLU A 64 -7.57 9.63 32.00
CA GLU A 64 -6.46 10.38 32.61
C GLU A 64 -6.74 11.90 32.73
N GLN A 65 -7.86 12.38 32.18
CA GLN A 65 -8.42 13.74 32.39
C GLN A 65 -9.49 13.73 33.48
#